data_AF-A0A383AKX8-F1
#
_entry.id   AF-A0A383AKX8-F1
#
_cell.length_a   1.000
_cell.length_b   1.000
_cell.length_c   1.000
_cell.angle_alpha   90.00
_cell.angle_beta   90.00
_cell.angle_gamma   90.00
#
_symmetry.space_group_name_H-M   'P 1'
#
loop_
_entity.id
_entity.type
_entity.pdbx_description
1 polymer ?
#
loop_
_entity_poly.entity_id
_entity_poly.type
_entity_poly.pdbx_seq_one_letter_code
_entity_poly.pdbx_strand_id
1 'polypeptide(L)' 'MWPFIMLKNILDGNYWAEKIGNKTGAYDKAHNSKLAQWSRSLTGWKWWAYQIGVGLVFVVVAEFVLNLIGLSMLPWKW' A
#
# COMPACT_ATOMS: atom_id res chain seq x y z
N MET A 1 7.62 -18.42 33.67
CA MET A 1 8.11 -18.33 32.27
C MET A 1 8.23 -16.87 31.81
N TRP A 2 8.93 -16.03 32.58
CA TRP A 2 9.16 -14.63 32.24
C TRP A 2 10.17 -14.41 31.09
N PRO A 3 11.29 -15.16 31.00
CA PRO A 3 12.28 -14.92 29.94
C PRO A 3 11.78 -15.27 28.53
N PHE A 4 10.94 -16.30 28.38
CA PHE A 4 10.38 -16.70 27.08
C PHE A 4 9.39 -15.67 26.52
N ILE A 5 8.62 -15.01 27.38
CA ILE A 5 7.68 -13.95 26.98
C ILE A 5 8.46 -12.73 26.50
N MET A 6 9.55 -12.38 27.19
CA MET A 6 10.41 -11.27 26.79
C MET A 6 11.13 -11.53 25.47
N LEU A 7 11.66 -12.75 25.26
CA LEU A 7 12.34 -13.13 24.04
C LEU A 7 11.38 -13.13 22.83
N LYS A 8 10.14 -13.62 23.04
CA LYS A 8 9.06 -13.51 22.05
C LYS A 8 8.79 -12.05 21.71
N ASN A 9 8.63 -11.18 22.70
CA ASN A 9 8.33 -9.76 22.47
C ASN A 9 9.49 -9.00 21.79
N ILE A 10 10.75 -9.37 22.05
CA ILE A 10 11.91 -8.74 21.38
C ILE A 10 12.01 -9.17 19.91
N LEU A 11 11.66 -10.43 19.60
CA LEU A 11 11.65 -10.96 18.24
C LEU A 11 10.39 -10.58 17.46
N ASP A 12 9.32 -10.18 18.15
CA ASP A 12 8.07 -9.73 17.53
C ASP A 12 8.23 -8.28 17.04
N GLY A 13 8.21 -8.11 15.72
CA GLY A 13 8.31 -6.79 15.09
C GLY A 13 7.19 -5.83 15.52
N ASN A 14 6.04 -6.36 15.95
CA ASN A 14 4.92 -5.53 16.42
C ASN A 14 5.24 -4.84 17.75
N TYR A 15 6.00 -5.47 18.65
CA TYR A 15 6.39 -4.86 19.93
C TYR A 15 7.26 -3.61 19.72
N TRP A 16 8.19 -3.67 18.76
CA TRP A 16 9.00 -2.52 18.38
C TRP A 16 8.20 -1.46 17.62
N ALA A 17 7.29 -1.87 16.74
CA ALA A 17 6.40 -0.96 16.02
C ALA A 17 5.51 -0.15 16.98
N GLU A 18 4.90 -0.82 17.96
CA GLU A 18 4.06 -0.20 18.98
C GLU A 18 4.89 0.70 19.91
N LYS A 19 6.07 0.26 20.34
CA LYS A 19 6.97 1.06 21.19
C LYS A 19 7.51 2.31 20.50
N ILE A 20 7.87 2.21 19.21
CA ILE A 20 8.37 3.34 18.42
C ILE A 20 7.21 4.28 18.09
N GLY A 21 6.09 3.76 17.60
CA GLY A 21 4.99 4.60 17.16
C GLY A 21 4.23 5.29 18.31
N ASN A 22 4.16 4.68 19.50
CA ASN A 22 3.57 5.32 20.68
C ASN A 22 4.50 6.40 21.29
N LYS A 23 5.83 6.20 21.26
CA LYS A 23 6.78 7.23 21.72
C LYS A 23 6.95 8.41 20.76
N THR A 24 6.78 8.19 19.46
CA THR A 24 7.02 9.23 18.44
C THR A 24 5.74 9.92 17.97
N GLY A 25 4.56 9.45 18.38
CA GLY A 25 3.27 9.92 17.85
C GLY A 25 3.13 9.67 16.35
N ALA A 26 3.94 8.76 15.78
CA ALA A 26 3.98 8.50 14.35
C ALA A 26 2.67 7.87 13.85
N TYR A 27 1.96 7.10 14.70
CA TYR A 27 0.64 6.58 14.37
C TYR A 27 -0.38 7.72 14.22
N ASP A 28 -0.44 8.67 15.14
CA ASP A 28 -1.29 9.86 15.02
C ASP A 28 -0.92 10.69 13.80
N LYS A 29 0.38 10.88 13.53
CA LYS A 29 0.86 11.66 12.38
C LYS A 29 0.56 10.99 11.04
N ALA A 30 0.66 9.66 10.98
CA ALA A 30 0.27 8.88 9.81
C ALA A 30 -1.24 8.90 9.61
N HIS A 31 -2.01 8.81 10.69
CA HIS A 31 -3.48 8.84 10.66
C HIS A 31 -4.03 10.22 10.26
N ASN A 32 -3.34 11.30 10.66
CA ASN A 32 -3.70 12.69 10.36
C ASN A 32 -3.06 13.21 9.05
N SER A 33 -2.36 12.34 8.31
CA SER A 33 -1.76 12.74 7.02
C SER A 33 -2.84 12.97 5.97
N LYS A 34 -2.62 13.96 5.09
CA LYS A 34 -3.54 14.30 3.99
C LYS A 34 -3.82 13.10 3.08
N LEU A 35 -2.84 12.20 2.91
CA LEU A 35 -2.99 10.97 2.12
C LEU A 35 -3.88 9.93 2.82
N ALA A 36 -3.72 9.73 4.13
CA ALA A 36 -4.56 8.81 4.89
C ALA A 36 -6.02 9.30 4.96
N GLN A 37 -6.21 10.61 5.15
CA GLN A 37 -7.54 11.23 5.10
C GLN A 37 -8.16 11.17 3.71
N TRP A 38 -7.38 11.45 2.66
CA TRP A 38 -7.83 11.32 1.29
C TRP A 38 -8.24 9.88 0.98
N SER A 39 -7.38 8.90 1.28
CA SER A 39 -7.66 7.47 1.11
C SER A 39 -8.95 7.03 1.83
N ARG A 40 -9.17 7.48 3.07
CA ARG A 40 -10.44 7.23 3.80
C ARG A 40 -11.63 7.98 3.23
N SER A 41 -11.42 9.14 2.60
CA SER A 41 -12.48 9.89 1.91
C SER A 41 -12.88 9.25 0.58
N LEU A 42 -12.04 8.38 -0.01
CA LEU A 42 -12.45 7.53 -1.13
C LEU A 42 -13.19 6.31 -0.60
N THR A 43 -14.46 6.47 -0.23
CA THR A 43 -15.36 5.38 0.12
C THR A 43 -16.41 5.14 -0.97
N GLY A 44 -16.81 3.88 -1.14
CA GLY A 44 -17.87 3.49 -2.08
C GLY A 44 -17.50 3.65 -3.55
N TRP A 45 -18.36 4.33 -4.32
CA TRP A 45 -18.24 4.46 -5.78
C TRP A 45 -16.97 5.20 -6.23
N LYS A 46 -16.51 6.19 -5.45
CA LYS A 46 -15.28 6.94 -5.76
C LYS A 46 -14.02 6.07 -5.66
N TRP A 47 -14.02 5.13 -4.72
CA TRP A 47 -12.94 4.16 -4.57
C TRP A 47 -12.89 3.19 -5.74
N TRP A 48 -14.05 2.65 -6.14
CA TRP A 48 -14.18 1.80 -7.32
C TRP A 48 -13.74 2.51 -8.60
N ALA A 49 -14.16 3.76 -8.82
CA ALA A 49 -13.73 4.55 -9.97
C ALA A 49 -12.21 4.78 -9.99
N TYR A 50 -11.61 5.04 -8.82
CA TYR A 50 -10.15 5.19 -8.71
C TYR A 50 -9.43 3.87 -9.00
N GLN A 51 -9.89 2.74 -8.45
CA GLN A 51 -9.29 1.43 -8.71
C GLN A 51 -9.39 1.03 -10.18
N ILE A 52 -10.55 1.23 -10.81
CA ILE A 52 -10.74 0.92 -12.22
C ILE A 52 -9.89 1.86 -13.09
N GLY A 53 -9.85 3.16 -12.77
CA GLY A 53 -9.04 4.13 -13.51
C GLY A 53 -7.55 3.82 -13.42
N VAL A 54 -7.02 3.62 -12.22
CA VAL A 54 -5.60 3.27 -12.00
C VAL A 54 -5.29 1.90 -12.58
N GLY A 55 -6.19 0.91 -12.42
CA GLY A 55 -6.05 -0.42 -12.99
C GLY A 55 -5.98 -0.40 -14.51
N LEU A 56 -6.82 0.40 -15.16
CA LEU A 56 -6.80 0.57 -16.61
C LEU A 56 -5.50 1.24 -17.07
N VAL A 57 -5.04 2.30 -16.39
CA VAL A 57 -3.76 2.94 -16.67
C VAL A 57 -2.61 1.94 -16.50
N PHE A 58 -2.62 1.14 -15.43
CA PHE A 58 -1.62 0.12 -15.19
C PHE A 58 -1.58 -0.92 -16.31
N VAL A 59 -2.74 -1.40 -16.76
CA VAL A 59 -2.83 -2.33 -17.89
C VAL A 59 -2.26 -1.70 -19.16
N VAL A 60 -2.61 -0.46 -19.49
CA VAL A 60 -2.08 0.24 -20.67
C VAL A 60 -0.56 0.40 -20.61
N VAL A 61 -0.01 0.76 -19.45
CA VAL A 61 1.45 0.90 -19.27
C VAL A 61 2.14 -0.46 -19.33
N ALA A 62 1.57 -1.50 -18.70
CA ALA A 62 2.12 -2.84 -18.76
C ALA A 62 2.13 -3.38 -20.19
N GLU A 63 1.04 -3.17 -20.93
CA GLU A 63 0.93 -3.52 -22.35
C GLU A 63 1.93 -2.74 -23.21
N PHE A 64 2.14 -1.44 -22.95
CA PHE A 64 3.17 -0.65 -23.62
C PHE A 64 4.58 -1.23 -23.39
N VAL A 65 4.90 -1.61 -22.14
CA VAL A 65 6.19 -2.23 -21.80
C VAL A 65 6.32 -3.62 -22.43
N LEU A 66 5.27 -4.43 -22.40
CA LEU A 66 5.27 -5.76 -23.03
C LEU A 66 5.39 -5.67 -24.55
N ASN A 67 4.82 -4.64 -25.18
CA ASN A 67 4.98 -4.37 -26.61
C ASN A 67 6.42 -4.03 -26.97
N LEU A 68 7.15 -3.28 -26.12
CA LEU A 68 8.59 -3.02 -26.31
C LEU A 68 9.43 -4.32 -26.32
N ILE A 69 9.00 -5.33 -25.57
CA ILE A 69 9.69 -6.62 -25.44
C ILE A 69 9.14 -7.65 -26.45
N GLY A 70 8.15 -7.28 -27.27
CA GLY A 70 7.55 -8.14 -28.30
C GLY A 70 6.60 -9.23 -27.74
N LEU A 71 6.17 -9.10 -26.48
CA LEU A 71 5.29 -10.04 -25.77
C LEU A 71 3.88 -9.47 -25.50
N SER A 72 3.39 -8.57 -26.36
CA SER A 72 2.07 -7.96 -26.23
C SER A 72 0.93 -8.97 -26.43
N MET A 73 -0.09 -8.94 -25.55
CA MET A 73 -1.30 -9.77 -25.70
C MET A 73 -2.35 -9.10 -26.58
N LEU A 74 -2.51 -7.77 -26.51
CA LEU A 74 -3.35 -7.05 -27.46
C LEU A 74 -2.51 -6.62 -28.69
N PRO A 75 -3.02 -6.79 -29.92
CA PRO A 75 -2.33 -6.41 -31.15
C PRO A 75 -2.44 -4.90 -31.41
N TRP A 76 -2.04 -4.07 -30.45
CA TRP A 76 -1.98 -2.63 -30.62
C TRP A 76 -0.69 -2.26 -31.35
N LYS A 77 -0.83 -1.96 -32.64
CA LYS A 77 0.24 -1.33 -33.43
C LYS A 77 0.25 0.15 -33.08
N TRP A 78 1.08 0.53 -32.13
CA TRP A 78 1.50 1.92 -31.95
C TRP A 78 2.54 2.29 -33.01
#